data_AF-A0A1B6KHC4-F1
#
_entry.id   AF-A0A1B6KHC4-F1
#
_cell.length_a   1.000
_cell.length_b   1.000
_cell.length_c   1.000
_cell.angle_alpha   90.00
_cell.angle_beta   90.00
_cell.angle_gamma   90.00
#
_symmetry.space_group_name_H-M   'P 1'
#
loop_
_entity.id
_entity.type
_entity.pdbx_description
1 polymer ?
#
loop_
_entity_poly.entity_id
_entity_poly.type
_entity_poly.pdbx_seq_one_letter_code
_entity_poly.pdbx_strand_id
1 'polypeptide(L)'
;LKLLSNLDSATCLSLLRQDHTSAVAWTSEPMLTLKMPFPDQRPVVCLDVLLPRVVELALTSSDRQTKTAACEVLHALVILFLGLSVSMPQEEALTSLLRRLMPALLQLGCGSDVVARQLFHLLVMQLMHWFSSRRMMSRLLQTSAVLEAIWDGITHESDTALQDFSASCLQEFVSWGIRQSSDSELAKSPLSIKGVVRQINTYCVHPSLSKRIGAALAFNHLVALLQGQPPLIE
;
A
#
# COMPACT_ATOMS: atom_id res chain seq x y z
N LEU A 1 22.63 -22.05 20.76
CA LEU A 1 22.67 -23.52 20.80
C LEU A 1 22.93 -24.08 22.20
N LYS A 2 24.03 -23.74 22.89
CA LYS A 2 24.28 -24.19 24.29
C LYS A 2 23.19 -23.77 25.30
N LEU A 3 22.54 -22.62 25.08
CA LEU A 3 21.42 -22.20 25.90
C LEU A 3 20.17 -23.05 25.63
N LEU A 4 19.91 -23.38 24.36
CA LEU A 4 18.77 -24.21 23.94
C LEU A 4 18.91 -25.65 24.42
N SER A 5 20.14 -26.19 24.48
CA SER A 5 20.38 -27.54 25.01
C SER A 5 20.08 -27.68 26.51
N ASN A 6 19.98 -26.57 27.23
CA ASN A 6 19.68 -26.55 28.66
C ASN A 6 18.18 -26.32 28.92
N LEU A 7 17.39 -26.06 27.89
CA LEU A 7 15.94 -25.90 28.00
C LEU A 7 15.25 -27.25 27.80
N ASP A 8 14.08 -27.40 28.40
CA ASP A 8 13.26 -28.58 28.20
C ASP A 8 12.71 -28.65 26.77
N SER A 9 12.35 -29.86 26.35
CA SER A 9 11.88 -30.14 24.99
C SER A 9 10.62 -29.35 24.62
N ALA A 10 9.71 -29.11 25.58
CA ALA A 10 8.48 -28.36 25.30
C ALA A 10 8.78 -26.88 25.01
N THR A 11 9.71 -26.27 25.74
CA THR A 11 10.20 -24.91 25.46
C THR A 11 10.99 -24.86 24.15
N CYS A 12 11.75 -25.89 23.80
CA CYS A 12 12.42 -25.94 22.51
C CYS A 12 11.43 -26.05 21.34
N LEU A 13 10.35 -26.83 21.50
CA LEU A 13 9.31 -26.98 20.49
C LEU A 13 8.45 -25.72 20.32
N SER A 14 8.28 -24.91 21.37
CA SER A 14 7.56 -23.64 21.26
C SER A 14 8.31 -22.63 20.37
N LEU A 15 9.64 -22.69 20.30
CA LEU A 15 10.46 -21.87 19.39
C LEU A 15 10.25 -22.22 17.91
N LEU A 16 9.81 -23.45 17.61
CA LEU A 16 9.51 -23.90 16.25
C LEU A 16 8.09 -23.54 15.82
N ARG A 17 7.24 -23.02 16.71
CA ARG A 17 5.93 -22.48 16.32
C ARG A 17 6.17 -21.19 15.54
N GLN A 18 6.20 -21.32 14.22
CA GLN A 18 6.23 -20.19 13.30
C GLN A 18 4.89 -20.08 12.59
N ASP A 19 4.39 -18.85 12.49
CA ASP A 19 3.24 -18.55 11.65
C ASP A 19 3.69 -18.62 10.18
N HIS A 20 3.25 -19.67 9.46
CA HIS A 20 3.56 -19.86 8.04
C HIS A 20 2.70 -18.96 7.14
N THR A 21 2.84 -17.64 7.29
CA THR A 21 2.11 -16.66 6.45
C THR A 21 2.73 -16.51 5.06
N SER A 22 3.99 -16.92 4.87
CA SER A 22 4.75 -16.80 3.62
C SER A 22 4.40 -17.84 2.56
N ALA A 23 3.75 -18.96 2.93
CA ALA A 23 3.43 -20.06 2.02
C ALA A 23 2.07 -19.91 1.31
N VAL A 24 1.32 -18.84 1.60
CA VAL A 24 -0.02 -18.60 1.05
C VAL A 24 0.09 -17.76 -0.23
N ALA A 25 -0.49 -18.25 -1.32
CA ALA A 25 -0.58 -17.51 -2.57
C ALA A 25 -1.34 -16.18 -2.38
N TRP A 26 -0.87 -15.12 -3.05
CA TRP A 26 -1.44 -13.79 -2.92
C TRP A 26 -2.76 -13.63 -3.69
N THR A 27 -2.93 -14.40 -4.76
CA THR A 27 -4.12 -14.47 -5.60
C THR A 27 -4.51 -15.92 -5.86
N SER A 28 -5.81 -16.16 -6.03
CA SER A 28 -6.33 -17.49 -6.41
C SER A 28 -6.30 -17.70 -7.92
N GLU A 29 -6.34 -16.62 -8.70
CA GLU A 29 -6.33 -16.62 -10.17
C GLU A 29 -5.11 -15.86 -10.71
N PRO A 30 -4.58 -16.27 -11.88
CA PRO A 30 -3.44 -15.60 -12.50
C PRO A 30 -3.85 -14.22 -13.05
N MET A 31 -3.19 -13.17 -12.56
CA MET A 31 -3.46 -11.77 -12.92
C MET A 31 -2.34 -11.19 -13.79
N LEU A 32 -1.08 -11.41 -13.41
CA LEU A 32 0.07 -10.86 -14.12
C LEU A 32 0.53 -11.80 -15.22
N THR A 33 -0.27 -11.90 -16.28
CA THR A 33 0.07 -12.68 -17.47
C THR A 33 0.74 -11.81 -18.53
N LEU A 34 1.96 -12.19 -18.90
CA LEU A 34 2.76 -11.50 -19.93
C LEU A 34 2.92 -12.40 -21.15
N LYS A 35 2.50 -11.91 -22.32
CA LYS A 35 2.77 -12.56 -23.60
C LYS A 35 4.15 -12.14 -24.09
N MET A 36 5.10 -13.07 -24.07
CA MET A 36 6.46 -12.77 -24.53
C MET A 36 6.50 -12.62 -26.05
N PRO A 37 7.03 -11.51 -26.59
CA PRO A 37 7.02 -11.25 -28.02
C PRO A 37 8.22 -11.93 -28.71
N PHE A 38 8.30 -13.26 -28.70
CA PHE A 38 9.30 -13.95 -29.54
C PHE A 38 8.84 -13.99 -31.01
N PRO A 39 9.78 -14.08 -31.97
CA PRO A 39 9.45 -14.07 -33.41
C PRO A 39 8.46 -15.17 -33.82
N ASP A 40 8.67 -16.39 -33.34
CA ASP A 40 7.93 -17.58 -33.80
C ASP A 40 6.87 -18.07 -32.81
N GLN A 41 6.97 -17.69 -31.53
CA GLN A 41 6.07 -18.13 -30.47
C GLN A 41 5.75 -16.98 -29.51
N ARG A 42 4.57 -17.03 -28.89
CA ARG A 42 4.16 -16.05 -27.88
C ARG A 42 3.77 -16.73 -26.58
N PRO A 43 4.75 -17.32 -25.85
CA PRO A 43 4.46 -18.00 -24.60
C PRO A 43 3.90 -16.99 -23.59
N VAL A 44 2.94 -17.46 -22.81
CA VAL A 44 2.31 -16.67 -21.74
C VAL A 44 2.99 -17.04 -20.44
N VAL A 45 3.61 -16.06 -19.78
CA VAL A 45 4.27 -16.23 -18.49
C VAL A 45 3.41 -15.62 -17.39
N CYS A 46 3.16 -16.37 -16.32
CA CYS A 46 2.48 -15.88 -15.12
C CYS A 46 3.52 -15.37 -14.11
N LEU A 47 3.49 -14.07 -13.81
CA LEU A 47 4.46 -13.41 -12.94
C LEU A 47 3.98 -13.32 -11.47
N ASP A 48 2.75 -13.73 -11.18
CA ASP A 48 2.18 -13.64 -9.82
C ASP A 48 3.00 -14.43 -8.79
N VAL A 49 3.57 -15.56 -9.22
CA VAL A 49 4.41 -16.42 -8.38
C VAL A 49 5.71 -15.76 -7.91
N LEU A 50 6.17 -14.72 -8.62
CA LEU A 50 7.41 -14.02 -8.28
C LEU A 50 7.17 -12.93 -7.24
N LEU A 51 5.96 -12.37 -7.16
CA LEU A 51 5.65 -11.20 -6.35
C LEU A 51 6.04 -11.33 -4.88
N PRO A 52 5.68 -12.40 -4.14
CA PRO A 52 5.99 -12.49 -2.72
C PRO A 52 7.51 -12.45 -2.47
N ARG A 53 8.27 -13.16 -3.31
CA ARG A 53 9.73 -13.23 -3.17
C ARG A 53 10.41 -11.94 -3.58
N VAL A 54 9.94 -11.29 -4.65
CA VAL A 54 10.47 -10.00 -5.10
C VAL A 54 10.24 -8.92 -4.03
N VAL A 55 9.05 -8.88 -3.42
CA VAL A 55 8.74 -7.94 -2.33
C VAL A 55 9.61 -8.20 -1.10
N GLU A 56 9.76 -9.47 -0.70
CA GLU A 56 10.63 -9.84 0.42
C GLU A 56 12.08 -9.40 0.19
N LEU A 57 12.63 -9.65 -1.00
CA LEU A 57 13.99 -9.24 -1.38
C LEU A 57 14.13 -7.71 -1.42
N ALA A 58 13.15 -7.00 -1.96
CA ALA A 58 13.17 -5.54 -2.02
C ALA A 58 13.16 -4.91 -0.62
N LEU A 59 12.45 -5.49 0.36
CA LEU A 59 12.39 -4.98 1.73
C LEU A 59 13.61 -5.37 2.56
N THR A 60 14.00 -6.64 2.51
CA THR A 60 14.89 -7.25 3.53
C THR A 60 16.29 -7.62 3.05
N SER A 61 16.56 -7.63 1.74
CA SER A 61 17.88 -8.02 1.23
C SER A 61 18.99 -7.15 1.82
N SER A 62 20.01 -7.80 2.37
CA SER A 62 21.24 -7.15 2.84
C SER A 62 22.24 -6.88 1.71
N ASP A 63 22.18 -7.67 0.63
CA ASP A 63 22.96 -7.39 -0.58
C ASP A 63 22.29 -6.27 -1.37
N ARG A 64 23.05 -5.19 -1.59
CA ARG A 64 22.58 -3.98 -2.27
C ARG A 64 22.20 -4.26 -3.73
N GLN A 65 22.99 -5.07 -4.42
CA GLN A 65 22.74 -5.37 -5.84
C GLN A 65 21.43 -6.14 -6.01
N THR A 66 21.22 -7.18 -5.21
CA THR A 66 19.97 -7.95 -5.17
C THR A 66 18.79 -7.07 -4.78
N LYS A 67 18.95 -6.19 -3.78
CA LYS A 67 17.91 -5.27 -3.33
C LYS A 67 17.49 -4.30 -4.45
N THR A 68 18.45 -3.68 -5.12
CA THR A 68 18.18 -2.75 -6.23
C THR A 68 17.50 -3.47 -7.40
N ALA A 69 17.98 -4.64 -7.80
CA ALA A 69 17.34 -5.44 -8.84
C ALA A 69 15.91 -5.84 -8.48
N ALA A 70 15.66 -6.26 -7.22
CA ALA A 70 14.32 -6.56 -6.74
C ALA A 70 13.41 -5.32 -6.75
N CYS A 71 13.93 -4.15 -6.39
CA CYS A 71 13.18 -2.88 -6.46
C CYS A 71 12.78 -2.51 -7.90
N GLU A 72 13.70 -2.64 -8.86
CA GLU A 72 13.42 -2.36 -10.27
C GLU A 72 12.38 -3.33 -10.84
N VAL A 73 12.53 -4.63 -10.56
CA VAL A 73 11.56 -5.65 -10.96
C VAL A 73 10.19 -5.37 -10.33
N LEU A 74 10.14 -5.09 -9.02
CA LEU A 74 8.89 -4.77 -8.33
C LEU A 74 8.21 -3.55 -8.94
N HIS A 75 8.96 -2.48 -9.19
CA HIS A 75 8.43 -1.27 -9.82
C HIS A 75 7.83 -1.56 -11.21
N ALA A 76 8.54 -2.34 -12.04
CA ALA A 76 8.03 -2.77 -13.35
C ALA A 76 6.76 -3.63 -13.23
N LEU A 77 6.72 -4.56 -12.26
CA LEU A 77 5.55 -5.40 -12.00
C LEU A 77 4.35 -4.57 -11.55
N VAL A 78 4.54 -3.55 -10.70
CA VAL A 78 3.46 -2.64 -10.28
C VAL A 78 2.93 -1.84 -11.46
N ILE A 79 3.79 -1.32 -12.34
CA ILE A 79 3.34 -0.61 -13.55
C ILE A 79 2.54 -1.54 -14.46
N LEU A 80 3.05 -2.75 -14.72
CA LEU A 80 2.36 -3.75 -15.54
C LEU A 80 0.98 -4.09 -14.94
N PHE A 81 0.95 -4.34 -13.64
CA PHE A 81 -0.26 -4.61 -12.87
C PHE A 81 -1.30 -3.51 -13.03
N LEU A 82 -0.91 -2.24 -12.85
CA LEU A 82 -1.82 -1.11 -13.02
C LEU A 82 -2.36 -1.03 -14.45
N GLY A 83 -1.51 -1.24 -15.45
CA GLY A 83 -1.91 -1.26 -16.86
C GLY A 83 -2.95 -2.36 -17.15
N LEU A 84 -2.73 -3.56 -16.62
CA LEU A 84 -3.66 -4.69 -16.76
C LEU A 84 -4.96 -4.44 -15.97
N SER A 85 -4.89 -3.84 -14.78
CA SER A 85 -6.04 -3.59 -13.91
C SER A 85 -7.14 -2.73 -14.55
N VAL A 86 -6.79 -1.89 -15.53
CA VAL A 86 -7.77 -1.07 -16.25
C VAL A 86 -8.71 -1.94 -17.09
N SER A 87 -8.21 -3.03 -17.67
CA SER A 87 -8.93 -3.92 -18.58
C SER A 87 -9.56 -5.13 -17.89
N MET A 88 -9.24 -5.37 -16.62
CA MET A 88 -9.65 -6.59 -15.92
C MET A 88 -11.00 -6.42 -15.20
N PRO A 89 -11.93 -7.38 -15.34
CA PRO A 89 -13.21 -7.37 -14.61
C PRO A 89 -13.12 -7.94 -13.18
N GLN A 90 -12.01 -8.59 -12.81
CA GLN A 90 -11.82 -9.27 -11.52
C GLN A 90 -11.44 -8.28 -10.40
N GLU A 91 -12.44 -7.64 -9.78
CA GLU A 91 -12.19 -6.64 -8.74
C GLU A 91 -11.64 -7.24 -7.42
N GLU A 92 -12.01 -8.46 -7.07
CA GLU A 92 -11.63 -9.08 -5.79
C GLU A 92 -10.14 -9.46 -5.74
N ALA A 93 -9.64 -10.15 -6.77
CA ALA A 93 -8.22 -10.53 -6.86
C ALA A 93 -7.32 -9.29 -6.95
N LEU A 94 -7.78 -8.25 -7.65
CA LEU A 94 -7.11 -6.96 -7.71
C LEU A 94 -6.98 -6.32 -6.33
N THR A 95 -8.07 -6.36 -5.56
CA THR A 95 -8.10 -5.82 -4.20
C THR A 95 -7.21 -6.62 -3.25
N SER A 96 -7.21 -7.96 -3.33
CA SER A 96 -6.36 -8.81 -2.48
C SER A 96 -4.88 -8.56 -2.73
N LEU A 97 -4.49 -8.34 -3.99
CA LEU A 97 -3.11 -8.01 -4.35
C LEU A 97 -2.72 -6.61 -3.87
N LEU A 98 -3.59 -5.60 -4.05
CA LEU A 98 -3.35 -4.24 -3.54
C LEU A 98 -3.13 -4.21 -2.02
N ARG A 99 -3.91 -4.97 -1.24
CA ARG A 99 -3.73 -5.06 0.22
C ARG A 99 -2.36 -5.58 0.64
N ARG A 100 -1.69 -6.36 -0.21
CA ARG A 100 -0.34 -6.89 0.06
C ARG A 100 0.76 -5.99 -0.50
N LEU A 101 0.53 -5.39 -1.67
CA LEU A 101 1.51 -4.52 -2.31
C LEU A 101 1.63 -3.16 -1.62
N MET A 102 0.51 -2.50 -1.32
CA MET A 102 0.54 -1.13 -0.82
C MET A 102 1.38 -0.93 0.45
N PRO A 103 1.29 -1.80 1.48
CA PRO A 103 2.15 -1.69 2.65
C PRO A 103 3.65 -1.76 2.30
N ALA A 104 4.03 -2.66 1.39
CA ALA A 104 5.41 -2.79 0.93
C ALA A 104 5.89 -1.56 0.15
N LEU A 105 5.04 -1.00 -0.71
CA LEU A 105 5.38 0.20 -1.48
C LEU A 105 5.54 1.42 -0.57
N LEU A 106 4.69 1.57 0.45
CA LEU A 106 4.81 2.64 1.45
C LEU A 106 6.13 2.51 2.23
N GLN A 107 6.45 1.31 2.72
CA GLN A 107 7.71 1.04 3.43
C GLN A 107 8.95 1.32 2.55
N LEU A 108 8.92 0.95 1.27
CA LEU A 108 10.01 1.25 0.34
C LEU A 108 10.12 2.75 0.03
N GLY A 109 8.99 3.47 -0.04
CA GLY A 109 8.92 4.90 -0.30
C GLY A 109 9.38 5.80 0.86
N CYS A 110 9.54 5.25 2.07
CA CYS A 110 10.10 5.95 3.24
C CYS A 110 11.37 5.30 3.79
N GLY A 111 11.84 4.20 3.18
CA GLY A 111 12.96 3.40 3.68
C GLY A 111 14.32 4.11 3.68
N SER A 112 15.30 3.50 4.35
CA SER A 112 16.67 4.02 4.48
C SER A 112 17.50 3.93 3.20
N ASP A 113 17.15 3.04 2.27
CA ASP A 113 17.81 2.91 0.98
C ASP A 113 17.37 4.05 0.05
N VAL A 114 18.32 4.91 -0.33
CA VAL A 114 18.03 6.11 -1.14
C VAL A 114 17.50 5.76 -2.52
N VAL A 115 17.99 4.70 -3.15
CA VAL A 115 17.59 4.31 -4.53
C VAL A 115 16.16 3.77 -4.51
N ALA A 116 15.86 2.87 -3.59
CA ALA A 116 14.50 2.36 -3.40
C ALA A 116 13.56 3.51 -3.06
N ARG A 117 13.94 4.38 -2.11
CA ARG A 117 13.12 5.50 -1.68
C ARG A 117 12.79 6.44 -2.83
N GLN A 118 13.76 6.85 -3.65
CA GLN A 118 13.51 7.74 -4.79
C GLN A 118 12.52 7.14 -5.80
N LEU A 119 12.67 5.85 -6.09
CA LEU A 119 11.82 5.14 -7.04
C LEU A 119 10.38 5.01 -6.50
N PHE A 120 10.23 4.52 -5.28
CA PHE A 120 8.91 4.21 -4.71
C PHE A 120 8.19 5.42 -4.14
N HIS A 121 8.89 6.45 -3.65
CA HIS A 121 8.26 7.70 -3.23
C HIS A 121 7.49 8.32 -4.40
N LEU A 122 8.14 8.46 -5.57
CA LEU A 122 7.50 9.00 -6.76
C LEU A 122 6.36 8.10 -7.23
N LEU A 123 6.57 6.78 -7.28
CA LEU A 123 5.53 5.83 -7.70
C LEU A 123 4.28 5.96 -6.82
N VAL A 124 4.44 5.94 -5.50
CA VAL A 124 3.31 6.00 -4.56
C VAL A 124 2.55 7.32 -4.67
N MET A 125 3.24 8.46 -4.84
CA MET A 125 2.56 9.74 -5.07
C MET A 125 1.76 9.72 -6.38
N GLN A 126 2.30 9.13 -7.46
CA GLN A 126 1.54 8.96 -8.71
C GLN A 126 0.36 7.99 -8.54
N LEU A 127 0.49 6.95 -7.71
CA LEU A 127 -0.62 6.10 -7.34
C LEU A 127 -1.73 6.92 -6.65
N MET A 128 -1.39 7.84 -5.74
CA MET A 128 -2.40 8.70 -5.10
C MET A 128 -3.17 9.52 -6.13
N HIS A 129 -2.50 10.06 -7.14
CA HIS A 129 -3.15 10.79 -8.24
C HIS A 129 -4.10 9.89 -9.04
N TRP A 130 -3.66 8.66 -9.33
CA TRP A 130 -4.45 7.69 -10.09
C TRP A 130 -5.68 7.21 -9.30
N PHE A 131 -5.49 6.84 -8.03
CA PHE A 131 -6.57 6.33 -7.17
C PHE A 131 -7.58 7.40 -6.76
N SER A 132 -7.17 8.67 -6.74
CA SER A 132 -8.09 9.80 -6.53
C SER A 132 -8.87 10.21 -7.79
N SER A 133 -8.59 9.61 -8.95
CA SER A 133 -9.32 9.89 -10.18
C SER A 133 -10.76 9.40 -10.16
N ARG A 134 -11.65 10.05 -10.91
CA ARG A 134 -13.09 9.70 -10.96
C ARG A 134 -13.33 8.23 -11.31
N ARG A 135 -12.57 7.70 -12.27
CA ARG A 135 -12.65 6.30 -12.72
C ARG A 135 -12.29 5.33 -11.61
N MET A 136 -11.32 5.70 -10.78
CA MET A 136 -10.83 4.82 -9.73
C MET A 136 -11.64 4.95 -8.45
N MET A 137 -12.13 6.14 -8.13
CA MET A 137 -13.07 6.37 -7.02
C MET A 137 -14.40 5.63 -7.20
N SER A 138 -14.85 5.35 -8.44
CA SER A 138 -16.00 4.46 -8.66
C SER A 138 -15.70 3.00 -8.33
N ARG A 139 -14.42 2.59 -8.29
CA ARG A 139 -13.97 1.25 -7.90
C ARG A 139 -13.68 1.22 -6.40
N LEU A 140 -14.74 1.20 -5.60
CA LEU A 140 -14.68 1.44 -4.16
C LEU A 140 -13.78 0.45 -3.40
N LEU A 141 -13.82 -0.84 -3.76
CA LEU A 141 -13.04 -1.89 -3.09
C LEU A 141 -11.53 -1.66 -3.16
N GLN A 142 -11.05 -1.27 -4.35
CA GLN A 142 -9.63 -1.08 -4.62
C GLN A 142 -9.12 0.21 -3.96
N THR A 143 -9.90 1.29 -4.07
CA THR A 143 -9.56 2.57 -3.41
C THR A 143 -9.62 2.45 -1.89
N SER A 144 -10.57 1.65 -1.35
CA SER A 144 -10.62 1.32 0.09
C SER A 144 -9.36 0.57 0.52
N ALA A 145 -8.91 -0.45 -0.23
CA ALA A 145 -7.70 -1.19 0.11
C ALA A 145 -6.44 -0.31 0.13
N VAL A 146 -6.34 0.68 -0.76
CA VAL A 146 -5.24 1.65 -0.76
C VAL A 146 -5.32 2.57 0.47
N LEU A 147 -6.50 3.10 0.77
CA LEU A 147 -6.70 3.95 1.95
C LEU A 147 -6.51 3.19 3.27
N GLU A 148 -6.94 1.93 3.36
CA GLU A 148 -6.67 1.01 4.47
C GLU A 148 -5.17 0.92 4.73
N ALA A 149 -4.36 0.64 3.70
CA ALA A 149 -2.91 0.57 3.84
C ALA A 149 -2.27 1.90 4.28
N ILE A 150 -2.80 3.04 3.81
CA ILE A 150 -2.35 4.37 4.24
C ILE A 150 -2.68 4.61 5.72
N TRP A 151 -3.90 4.28 6.16
CA TRP A 151 -4.29 4.42 7.57
C TRP A 151 -3.48 3.50 8.49
N ASP A 152 -3.22 2.26 8.06
CA ASP A 152 -2.35 1.34 8.78
C ASP A 152 -0.92 1.89 8.88
N GLY A 153 -0.40 2.51 7.82
CA GLY A 153 0.88 3.21 7.83
C GLY A 153 0.93 4.42 8.77
N ILE A 154 -0.11 5.27 8.76
CA ILE A 154 -0.25 6.43 9.66
C ILE A 154 -0.32 6.01 11.13
N THR A 155 -0.91 4.83 11.41
CA THR A 155 -1.12 4.33 12.78
C THR A 155 -0.09 3.27 13.20
N HIS A 156 0.98 3.11 12.42
CA HIS A 156 2.06 2.18 12.69
C HIS A 156 2.69 2.47 14.07
N GLU A 157 3.06 1.46 14.86
CA GLU A 157 3.40 1.69 16.27
C GLU A 157 4.81 2.27 16.50
N SER A 158 5.75 2.02 15.57
CA SER A 158 7.18 2.27 15.81
C SER A 158 7.91 2.98 14.67
N ASP A 159 7.34 3.04 13.47
CA ASP A 159 8.03 3.52 12.28
C ASP A 159 7.52 4.92 11.93
N THR A 160 8.20 5.94 12.46
CA THR A 160 7.80 7.33 12.28
C THR A 160 7.98 7.80 10.84
N ALA A 161 8.96 7.25 10.10
CA ALA A 161 9.15 7.58 8.69
C ALA A 161 7.96 7.09 7.85
N LEU A 162 7.46 5.89 8.17
CA LEU A 162 6.26 5.35 7.54
C LEU A 162 5.00 6.15 7.91
N GLN A 163 4.86 6.56 9.17
CA GLN A 163 3.75 7.42 9.62
C GLN A 163 3.70 8.74 8.82
N ASP A 164 4.81 9.47 8.78
CA ASP A 164 4.91 10.77 8.11
C ASP A 164 4.72 10.65 6.59
N PHE A 165 5.31 9.63 5.97
CA PHE A 165 5.14 9.39 4.54
C PHE A 165 3.70 9.00 4.19
N SER A 166 3.07 8.15 4.99
CA SER A 166 1.67 7.76 4.79
C SER A 166 0.72 8.94 4.97
N ALA A 167 0.98 9.83 5.94
CA ALA A 167 0.22 11.07 6.11
C ALA A 167 0.37 12.00 4.89
N SER A 168 1.58 12.09 4.34
CA SER A 168 1.84 12.83 3.08
C SER A 168 1.09 12.21 1.90
N CYS A 169 1.03 10.87 1.80
CA CYS A 169 0.26 10.17 0.77
C CYS A 169 -1.25 10.46 0.90
N LEU A 170 -1.78 10.47 2.13
CA LEU A 170 -3.19 10.82 2.38
C LEU A 170 -3.49 12.26 1.95
N GLN A 171 -2.58 13.19 2.25
CA GLN A 171 -2.68 14.59 1.82
C GLN A 171 -2.72 14.70 0.29
N GLU A 172 -1.82 14.01 -0.41
CA GLU A 172 -1.76 14.02 -1.87
C GLU A 172 -3.04 13.44 -2.48
N PHE A 173 -3.51 12.30 -1.95
CA PHE A 173 -4.76 11.66 -2.38
C PHE A 173 -5.95 12.62 -2.25
N VAL A 174 -6.08 13.29 -1.11
CA VAL A 174 -7.17 14.26 -0.87
C VAL A 174 -7.03 15.47 -1.78
N SER A 175 -5.82 16.05 -1.91
CA SER A 175 -5.56 17.22 -2.75
C SER A 175 -5.94 16.96 -4.21
N TRP A 176 -5.55 15.81 -4.74
CA TRP A 176 -5.90 15.43 -6.11
C TRP A 176 -7.36 15.01 -6.26
N GLY A 177 -7.96 14.38 -5.26
CA GLY A 177 -9.39 14.09 -5.25
C GLY A 177 -10.23 15.34 -5.42
N ILE A 178 -9.86 16.43 -4.75
CA ILE A 178 -10.48 17.77 -4.90
C ILE A 178 -10.26 18.30 -6.30
N ARG A 179 -9.02 18.30 -6.80
CA ARG A 179 -8.68 18.86 -8.12
C ARG A 179 -9.36 18.14 -9.28
N GLN A 180 -9.61 16.84 -9.14
CA GLN A 180 -10.10 15.99 -10.23
C GLN A 180 -11.63 15.81 -10.23
N SER A 181 -12.33 16.10 -9.13
CA SER A 181 -13.77 15.84 -8.97
C SER A 181 -14.57 17.14 -8.95
N SER A 182 -15.86 17.07 -9.26
CA SER A 182 -16.78 18.19 -8.99
C SER A 182 -17.34 18.14 -7.57
N ASP A 183 -17.78 19.27 -7.02
CA ASP A 183 -18.32 19.37 -5.66
C ASP A 183 -19.47 18.39 -5.38
N SER A 184 -20.35 18.19 -6.38
CA SER A 184 -21.50 17.29 -6.28
C SER A 184 -21.12 15.80 -6.25
N GLU A 185 -19.99 15.43 -6.84
CA GLU A 185 -19.43 14.07 -6.82
C GLU A 185 -18.68 13.83 -5.51
N LEU A 186 -17.94 14.84 -5.04
CA LEU A 186 -17.20 14.78 -3.78
C LEU A 186 -18.13 14.57 -2.59
N ALA A 187 -19.30 15.22 -2.58
CA ALA A 187 -20.28 15.07 -1.50
C ALA A 187 -20.92 13.66 -1.41
N LYS A 188 -20.94 12.91 -2.52
CA LYS A 188 -21.61 11.60 -2.61
C LYS A 188 -20.68 10.42 -2.29
N SER A 189 -19.38 10.56 -2.54
CA SER A 189 -18.43 9.47 -2.32
C SER A 189 -18.14 9.26 -0.82
N PRO A 190 -18.25 8.02 -0.29
CA PRO A 190 -17.88 7.74 1.10
C PRO A 190 -16.36 7.80 1.33
N LEU A 191 -15.55 7.77 0.27
CA LEU A 191 -14.08 7.92 0.30
C LEU A 191 -13.63 9.37 0.04
N SER A 192 -14.59 10.31 0.03
CA SER A 192 -14.33 11.74 -0.06
C SER A 192 -13.64 12.30 1.18
N ILE A 193 -13.35 13.61 1.15
CA ILE A 193 -12.90 14.37 2.34
C ILE A 193 -13.79 14.08 3.55
N LYS A 194 -15.12 13.98 3.37
CA LYS A 194 -16.04 13.67 4.49
C LYS A 194 -15.75 12.31 5.11
N GLY A 195 -15.41 11.32 4.29
CA GLY A 195 -14.98 9.99 4.75
C GLY A 195 -13.68 10.04 5.55
N VAL A 196 -12.68 10.75 5.02
CA VAL A 196 -11.38 10.95 5.69
C VAL A 196 -11.56 11.66 7.04
N VAL A 197 -12.34 12.74 7.08
CA VAL A 197 -12.63 13.49 8.32
C VAL A 197 -13.39 12.62 9.33
N ARG A 198 -14.36 11.82 8.89
CA ARG A 198 -15.04 10.84 9.76
C ARG A 198 -14.06 9.85 10.36
N GLN A 199 -13.14 9.31 9.56
CA GLN A 199 -12.12 8.37 10.04
C GLN A 199 -11.19 9.01 11.06
N ILE A 200 -10.74 10.25 10.83
CA ILE A 200 -9.94 11.03 11.79
C ILE A 200 -10.70 11.14 13.12
N ASN A 201 -11.98 11.54 13.08
CA ASN A 201 -12.81 11.65 14.28
C ASN A 201 -12.95 10.30 15.01
N THR A 202 -13.15 9.20 14.28
CA THR A 202 -13.18 7.85 14.85
C THR A 202 -11.88 7.49 15.55
N TYR A 203 -10.73 7.86 14.97
CA TYR A 203 -9.42 7.55 15.56
C TYR A 203 -9.06 8.46 16.75
N CYS A 204 -9.51 9.72 16.77
CA CYS A 204 -9.31 10.65 17.89
C CYS A 204 -9.87 10.12 19.22
N VAL A 205 -11.00 9.41 19.18
CA VAL A 205 -11.66 8.84 20.37
C VAL A 205 -11.31 7.37 20.62
N HIS A 206 -10.39 6.80 19.83
CA HIS A 206 -10.05 5.39 19.92
C HIS A 206 -9.16 5.09 21.16
N PRO A 207 -9.30 3.92 21.82
CA PRO A 207 -8.50 3.56 22.99
C PRO A 207 -6.99 3.40 22.70
N SER A 208 -6.64 2.90 21.50
CA SER A 208 -5.25 2.80 21.02
C SER A 208 -4.58 4.17 20.91
N LEU A 209 -3.40 4.31 21.52
CA LEU A 209 -2.55 5.49 21.44
C LEU A 209 -2.11 5.77 19.99
N SER A 210 -1.66 4.75 19.27
CA SER A 210 -1.15 4.89 17.89
C SER A 210 -2.22 5.45 16.95
N LYS A 211 -3.48 5.04 17.11
CA LYS A 211 -4.59 5.61 16.33
C LYS A 211 -4.86 7.07 16.66
N ARG A 212 -4.84 7.46 17.94
CA ARG A 212 -5.02 8.87 18.33
C ARG A 212 -3.90 9.77 17.80
N ILE A 213 -2.65 9.32 17.90
CA ILE A 213 -1.49 10.03 17.35
C ILE A 213 -1.62 10.12 15.83
N GLY A 214 -1.94 9.02 15.16
CA GLY A 214 -2.14 8.98 13.71
C GLY A 214 -3.26 9.92 13.23
N ALA A 215 -4.36 10.03 13.99
CA ALA A 215 -5.42 10.99 13.70
C ALA A 215 -4.93 12.45 13.76
N ALA A 216 -4.17 12.80 14.80
CA ALA A 216 -3.58 14.12 14.95
C ALA A 216 -2.58 14.42 13.82
N LEU A 217 -1.74 13.45 13.45
CA LEU A 217 -0.81 13.56 12.34
C LEU A 217 -1.52 13.79 11.00
N ALA A 218 -2.52 12.95 10.68
CA ALA A 218 -3.33 13.09 9.48
C ALA A 218 -4.03 14.46 9.42
N PHE A 219 -4.60 14.91 10.55
CA PHE A 219 -5.23 16.23 10.63
C PHE A 219 -4.22 17.36 10.37
N ASN A 220 -3.03 17.30 10.95
CA ASN A 220 -1.99 18.32 10.75
C ASN A 220 -1.56 18.43 9.28
N HIS A 221 -1.49 17.32 8.55
CA HIS A 221 -1.21 17.35 7.10
C HIS A 221 -2.38 17.90 6.27
N LEU A 222 -3.62 17.69 6.72
CA LEU A 222 -4.83 18.07 5.96
C LEU A 222 -5.39 19.45 6.32
N VAL A 223 -5.03 20.04 7.46
CA VAL A 223 -5.68 21.26 7.97
C VAL A 223 -5.66 22.42 6.97
N ALA A 224 -4.56 22.62 6.26
CA ALA A 224 -4.44 23.68 5.25
C ALA A 224 -5.38 23.44 4.04
N LEU A 225 -5.58 22.18 3.64
CA LEU A 225 -6.51 21.82 2.56
C LEU A 225 -7.96 22.01 3.01
N LEU A 226 -8.27 21.63 4.26
CA LEU A 226 -9.61 21.75 4.83
C LEU A 226 -10.03 23.21 4.99
N GLN A 227 -9.14 24.08 5.47
CA GLN A 227 -9.41 25.52 5.61
C GLN A 227 -9.75 26.20 4.27
N GLY A 228 -9.15 25.74 3.18
CA GLY A 228 -9.44 26.26 1.84
C GLY A 228 -10.78 25.82 1.25
N GLN A 229 -11.51 24.90 1.90
CA GLN A 229 -12.71 24.25 1.35
C GLN A 229 -13.90 24.25 2.35
N PRO A 230 -14.42 25.43 2.74
CA PRO A 230 -15.52 25.54 3.70
C PRO A 230 -16.83 24.79 3.33
N PRO A 231 -17.32 24.75 2.07
CA PRO A 231 -18.63 24.14 1.77
C PRO A 231 -18.64 22.60 1.86
N LEU A 232 -17.47 21.97 2.01
CA LEU A 232 -17.33 20.51 2.08
C LEU A 232 -17.27 19.98 3.52
N ILE A 233 -17.20 20.86 4.52
CA ILE A 233 -17.05 20.53 5.94
C ILE A 233 -18.39 20.63 6.71
N GLU A 234 -19.37 21.36 6.17
CA GLU A 234 -20.75 21.40 6.68
C GLU A 234 -21.54 20.09 6.44
#